data_AF-A0A2H5YX68-F1
#
_entry.id   AF-A0A2H5YX68-F1
#
_cell.length_a   1.000
_cell.length_b   1.000
_cell.length_c   1.000
_cell.angle_alpha   90.00
_cell.angle_beta   90.00
_cell.angle_gamma   90.00
#
_symmetry.space_group_name_H-M   'P 1'
#
loop_
_entity.id
_entity.type
_entity.pdbx_description
1 polymer ?
#
loop_
_entity_poly.entity_id
_entity_poly.type
_entity_poly.pdbx_seq_one_letter_code
_entity_poly.pdbx_strand_id
1 'polypeptide(L)'
;MELRSKARRLMAEHGLDLVIVDYLQLMHARRAENRVQEISEISRGLKALARELNVPVLALSQLSRAVETRTDHRPLLSDLRESGSLEQDADVVIFIYRDEIYNPDTDRRGIAEIIVAKHRNGPTDTVHLRFFDRTARFADLELYREPGT
;
A
#
# COMPACT_ATOMS: atom_id res chain seq x y z
N MET A 1 18.11 -10.61 -7.99
CA MET A 1 16.82 -10.46 -7.30
C MET A 1 16.36 -11.83 -6.87
N GLU A 2 16.72 -12.19 -5.65
CA GLU A 2 16.36 -13.47 -5.02
C GLU A 2 14.83 -13.70 -4.98
N LEU A 3 14.06 -12.62 -4.81
CA LEU A 3 12.60 -12.65 -4.84
C LEU A 3 12.03 -13.23 -6.14
N ARG A 4 12.49 -12.74 -7.31
CA ARG A 4 11.96 -13.20 -8.61
C ARG A 4 12.24 -14.67 -8.85
N SER A 5 13.47 -15.13 -8.55
CA SER A 5 13.82 -16.55 -8.68
C SER A 5 12.99 -17.42 -7.75
N LYS A 6 12.78 -16.99 -6.49
CA LYS A 6 11.98 -17.73 -5.51
C LYS A 6 10.51 -17.79 -5.91
N ALA A 7 9.93 -16.66 -6.33
CA ALA A 7 8.54 -16.59 -6.78
C ALA A 7 8.28 -17.44 -8.02
N ARG A 8 9.18 -17.42 -9.02
CA ARG A 8 9.08 -18.29 -10.21
C ARG A 8 9.13 -19.77 -9.85
N ARG A 9 10.05 -20.16 -8.95
CA ARG A 9 10.15 -21.55 -8.48
C ARG A 9 8.86 -21.98 -7.78
N LEU A 10 8.36 -21.17 -6.84
CA LEU A 10 7.13 -21.47 -6.11
C LEU A 10 5.91 -21.53 -7.05
N MET A 11 5.81 -20.64 -8.03
CA MET A 11 4.76 -20.70 -9.05
C MET A 11 4.80 -22.01 -9.84
N ALA A 12 5.99 -22.49 -10.21
CA ALA A 12 6.12 -23.74 -10.96
C ALA A 12 5.84 -25.00 -10.11
N GLU A 13 6.21 -24.98 -8.83
CA GLU A 13 6.07 -26.12 -7.92
C GLU A 13 4.67 -26.24 -7.31
N HIS A 14 4.04 -25.10 -7.01
CA HIS A 14 2.82 -25.06 -6.20
C HIS A 14 1.71 -24.16 -6.76
N GLY A 15 2.01 -23.31 -7.74
CA GLY A 15 1.17 -22.17 -8.08
C GLY A 15 1.28 -21.05 -7.04
N LEU A 16 0.89 -19.84 -7.43
CA LEU A 16 0.79 -18.68 -6.54
C LEU A 16 -0.46 -17.89 -6.89
N ASP A 17 -1.20 -17.43 -5.89
CA ASP A 17 -2.37 -16.56 -6.07
C ASP A 17 -2.10 -15.11 -5.67
N LEU A 18 -1.07 -14.86 -4.86
CA LEU A 18 -0.71 -13.54 -4.35
C LEU A 18 0.76 -13.52 -3.91
N VAL A 19 1.44 -12.40 -4.18
CA VAL A 19 2.76 -12.12 -3.61
C VAL A 19 2.68 -10.87 -2.74
N ILE A 20 3.10 -10.95 -1.48
CA ILE A 20 3.19 -9.82 -0.57
C ILE A 20 4.66 -9.50 -0.30
N VAL A 21 5.02 -8.21 -0.39
CA VAL A 21 6.36 -7.70 -0.10
C VAL A 21 6.27 -6.67 1.03
N ASP A 22 6.81 -7.02 2.20
CA ASP A 22 6.86 -6.18 3.40
C ASP A 22 8.32 -5.94 3.83
N TYR A 23 8.91 -4.77 3.61
CA TYR A 23 8.46 -3.62 2.82
C TYR A 23 9.52 -3.22 1.79
N LEU A 24 9.11 -2.49 0.74
CA LEU A 24 9.93 -2.21 -0.46
C LEU A 24 11.29 -1.60 -0.16
N GLN A 25 11.36 -0.74 0.83
CA GLN A 25 12.58 -0.03 1.18
C GLN A 25 13.67 -0.96 1.77
N LEU A 26 13.36 -2.19 2.17
CA LEU A 26 14.38 -3.17 2.56
C LEU A 26 14.97 -3.94 1.38
N MET A 27 14.40 -3.78 0.19
CA MET A 27 14.92 -4.42 -1.02
C MET A 27 16.12 -3.62 -1.54
N HIS A 28 17.11 -4.37 -2.04
CA HIS A 28 18.30 -3.80 -2.64
C HIS A 28 18.40 -4.12 -4.14
N ALA A 29 18.70 -3.10 -4.94
CA ALA A 29 19.09 -3.31 -6.33
C ALA A 29 20.61 -3.45 -6.42
N ARG A 30 21.08 -4.26 -7.38
CA ARG A 30 22.50 -4.65 -7.45
C ARG A 30 23.45 -3.51 -7.87
N ARG A 31 22.94 -2.41 -8.45
CA ARG A 31 23.75 -1.36 -9.09
C ARG A 31 23.12 0.04 -9.06
N ALA A 32 22.34 0.37 -8.03
CA ALA A 32 21.76 1.71 -7.95
C ALA A 32 22.74 2.68 -7.27
N GLU A 33 23.10 3.76 -7.96
CA GLU A 33 23.95 4.83 -7.42
C GLU A 33 23.17 5.76 -6.48
N ASN A 34 21.85 5.84 -6.64
CA ASN A 34 20.97 6.60 -5.77
C ASN A 34 19.69 5.82 -5.45
N ARG A 35 19.08 6.19 -4.32
CA ARG A 35 17.91 5.52 -3.78
C ARG A 35 16.68 5.60 -4.69
N VAL A 36 16.48 6.72 -5.36
CA VAL A 36 15.34 6.94 -6.25
C VAL A 36 15.39 5.96 -7.43
N GLN A 37 16.56 5.77 -8.03
CA GLN A 37 16.78 4.80 -9.10
C GLN A 37 16.61 3.37 -8.61
N GLU A 38 17.09 3.06 -7.40
CA GLU A 38 16.92 1.76 -6.75
C GLU A 38 15.43 1.39 -6.63
N ILE A 39 14.63 2.28 -6.04
CA ILE A 39 13.18 2.06 -5.89
C ILE A 39 12.52 1.94 -7.26
N SER A 40 12.96 2.73 -8.24
CA SER A 40 12.45 2.65 -9.61
C SER A 40 12.75 1.30 -10.28
N GLU A 41 13.92 0.72 -10.05
CA GLU A 41 14.27 -0.62 -10.54
C GLU A 41 13.47 -1.72 -9.84
N ILE A 42 13.28 -1.61 -8.52
CA ILE A 42 12.47 -2.53 -7.73
C ILE A 42 11.02 -2.51 -8.22
N SER A 43 10.43 -1.31 -8.32
CA SER A 43 9.06 -1.07 -8.79
C SER A 43 8.78 -1.73 -10.15
N ARG A 44 9.61 -1.43 -11.15
CA ARG A 44 9.52 -2.04 -12.49
C ARG A 44 9.70 -3.56 -12.44
N GLY A 45 10.62 -4.05 -11.61
CA GLY A 45 10.88 -5.47 -11.42
C GLY A 45 9.67 -6.23 -10.85
N LEU A 46 8.95 -5.62 -9.90
CA LEU A 46 7.72 -6.15 -9.31
C LEU A 46 6.57 -6.12 -10.31
N LYS A 47 6.39 -5.02 -11.04
CA LYS A 47 5.38 -4.94 -12.11
C LYS A 47 5.60 -6.01 -13.19
N ALA A 48 6.86 -6.21 -13.58
CA ALA A 48 7.22 -7.25 -14.53
C ALA A 48 6.98 -8.66 -13.95
N LEU A 49 7.27 -8.88 -12.66
CA LEU A 49 6.97 -10.16 -11.99
C LEU A 49 5.46 -10.45 -11.95
N ALA A 50 4.64 -9.46 -11.59
CA ALA A 50 3.19 -9.58 -11.55
C ALA A 50 2.61 -10.01 -12.91
N ARG A 51 3.07 -9.35 -13.98
CA ARG A 51 2.65 -9.68 -15.36
C ARG A 51 3.13 -11.04 -15.82
N GLU A 52 4.35 -11.41 -15.46
CA GLU A 52 4.95 -12.68 -15.86
C GLU A 52 4.25 -13.87 -15.20
N LEU A 53 4.02 -13.79 -13.89
CA LEU A 53 3.36 -14.87 -13.14
C LEU A 53 1.84 -14.83 -13.28
N ASN A 54 1.30 -13.71 -13.78
CA ASN A 54 -0.14 -13.42 -13.81
C ASN A 54 -0.78 -13.50 -12.41
N VAL A 55 -0.09 -12.93 -11.41
CA VAL A 55 -0.54 -12.88 -10.02
C VAL A 55 -0.51 -11.44 -9.49
N PRO A 56 -1.46 -11.04 -8.64
CA PRO A 56 -1.38 -9.80 -7.90
C PRO A 56 -0.10 -9.73 -7.05
N VAL A 57 0.54 -8.55 -7.06
CA VAL A 57 1.68 -8.26 -6.18
C VAL A 57 1.29 -7.07 -5.30
N LEU A 58 1.18 -7.31 -3.99
CA LEU A 58 0.96 -6.30 -2.97
C LEU A 58 2.30 -5.91 -2.35
N ALA A 59 2.66 -4.64 -2.42
CA ALA A 59 3.92 -4.15 -1.89
C ALA A 59 3.68 -3.02 -0.90
N LEU A 60 4.27 -3.13 0.29
CA LEU A 60 4.20 -2.11 1.32
C LEU A 60 5.30 -1.08 1.08
N SER A 61 4.92 0.20 1.08
CA SER A 61 5.86 1.31 0.99
C SER A 61 5.65 2.25 2.16
N GLN A 62 6.75 2.72 2.75
CA GLN A 62 6.71 3.86 3.65
C GLN A 62 6.49 5.16 2.87
N LEU A 63 5.91 6.14 3.55
CA LEU A 63 5.70 7.50 3.06
C LEU A 63 6.87 8.41 3.45
N SER A 64 7.02 9.53 2.74
CA SER A 64 7.89 10.61 3.19
C SER A 64 7.42 11.17 4.54
N ARG A 65 8.37 11.50 5.43
CA ARG A 65 8.10 12.20 6.70
C ARG A 65 7.47 13.58 6.51
N ALA A 66 7.51 14.15 5.29
CA ALA A 66 6.85 15.41 4.98
C ALA A 66 5.34 15.39 5.29
N VAL A 67 4.69 14.22 5.27
CA VAL A 67 3.28 14.06 5.68
C VAL A 67 3.03 14.53 7.12
N GLU A 68 4.01 14.38 8.02
CA GLU A 68 3.91 14.78 9.43
C GLU A 68 3.97 16.30 9.63
N THR A 69 4.48 17.05 8.65
CA THR A 69 4.59 18.51 8.73
C THR A 69 3.38 19.26 8.18
N ARG A 70 2.48 18.57 7.46
CA ARG A 70 1.27 19.17 6.89
C ARG A 70 0.19 19.28 7.96
N THR A 71 -0.65 20.30 7.85
CA THR A 71 -1.82 20.46 8.74
C THR A 71 -2.80 19.30 8.58
N ASP A 72 -3.01 18.84 7.35
CA ASP A 72 -3.75 17.60 7.06
C ASP A 72 -2.74 16.48 6.83
N HIS A 73 -2.72 15.53 7.76
CA HIS A 73 -1.83 14.37 7.75
C HIS A 73 -2.30 13.23 6.84
N ARG A 74 -3.41 13.42 6.10
CA ARG A 74 -3.85 12.44 5.10
C ARG A 74 -2.80 12.27 4.00
N PRO A 75 -2.34 11.03 3.73
CA PRO A 75 -1.38 10.77 2.67
C PRO A 75 -1.89 11.15 1.28
N LEU A 76 -0.98 11.66 0.46
CA LEU A 76 -1.19 12.00 -0.94
C LEU A 76 -0.20 11.23 -1.82
N LEU A 77 -0.50 11.11 -3.12
CA LEU A 77 0.44 10.49 -4.07
C LEU A 77 1.81 11.18 -4.06
N SER A 78 1.84 12.50 -3.86
CA SER A 78 3.07 13.27 -3.71
C SER A 78 3.93 12.84 -2.52
N ASP A 79 3.39 12.14 -1.52
CA ASP A 79 4.17 11.64 -0.38
C ASP A 79 5.01 10.41 -0.74
N LEU A 80 4.78 9.82 -1.93
CA LEU A 80 5.66 8.83 -2.55
C LEU A 80 6.87 9.48 -3.24
N ARG A 81 7.15 10.79 -3.04
CA ARG A 81 8.07 11.62 -3.85
C ARG A 81 9.45 11.01 -4.15
N GLU A 82 10.07 10.30 -3.22
CA GLU A 82 11.36 9.63 -3.43
C GLU A 82 11.25 8.40 -4.36
N SER A 83 10.04 8.12 -4.82
CA SER A 83 9.59 6.91 -5.48
C SER A 83 8.48 7.21 -6.49
N GLY A 84 8.59 8.31 -7.25
CA GLY A 84 7.59 8.66 -8.28
C GLY A 84 7.33 7.55 -9.31
N SER A 85 8.28 6.64 -9.47
CA SER A 85 8.12 5.39 -10.22
C SER A 85 7.08 4.44 -9.62
N LEU A 86 6.94 4.35 -8.28
CA LEU A 86 5.90 3.56 -7.63
C LEU A 86 4.52 4.05 -8.03
N GLU A 87 4.30 5.37 -7.99
CA GLU A 87 3.05 5.96 -8.43
C GLU A 87 2.75 5.57 -9.88
N GLN A 88 3.73 5.68 -10.79
CA GLN A 88 3.52 5.40 -12.22
C GLN A 88 3.26 3.91 -12.50
N ASP A 89 4.08 3.03 -11.92
CA ASP A 89 4.09 1.59 -12.19
C ASP A 89 2.91 0.86 -11.53
N ALA A 90 2.48 1.31 -10.35
CA ALA A 90 1.37 0.70 -9.62
C ALA A 90 0.05 0.80 -10.42
N ASP A 91 -0.75 -0.25 -10.39
CA ASP A 91 -2.13 -0.20 -10.92
C ASP A 91 -3.08 0.42 -9.90
N VAL A 92 -2.87 0.12 -8.61
CA VAL A 92 -3.66 0.64 -7.49
C VAL A 92 -2.71 1.15 -6.42
N VAL A 93 -2.99 2.32 -5.86
CA VAL A 93 -2.29 2.86 -4.68
C VAL A 93 -3.32 3.06 -3.58
N ILE A 94 -3.06 2.44 -2.43
CA ILE A 94 -3.92 2.49 -1.24
C ILE A 94 -3.11 3.07 -0.10
N PHE A 95 -3.63 4.15 0.50
CA PHE A 95 -3.10 4.68 1.74
C PHE A 95 -3.99 4.28 2.91
N ILE A 96 -3.37 4.17 4.08
CA ILE A 96 -4.07 3.91 5.34
C ILE A 96 -3.86 5.13 6.22
N TYR A 97 -4.96 5.73 6.67
CA TYR A 97 -4.94 6.86 7.59
C TYR A 97 -5.82 6.58 8.81
N ARG A 98 -5.32 6.93 9.99
CA ARG A 98 -6.04 6.82 11.26
C ARG A 98 -5.99 8.17 11.96
N ASP A 99 -7.11 8.86 11.99
CA ASP A 99 -7.21 10.22 12.54
C ASP A 99 -6.81 10.27 14.02
N GLU A 100 -7.19 9.25 14.79
CA GLU A 100 -6.89 9.13 16.23
C GLU A 100 -5.39 9.11 16.58
N ILE A 101 -4.51 8.81 15.63
CA ILE A 101 -3.06 8.84 15.83
C ILE A 101 -2.56 10.29 15.93
N TYR A 102 -3.20 11.21 15.20
CA TYR A 102 -2.79 12.61 15.10
C TYR A 102 -3.67 13.54 15.94
N ASN A 103 -4.93 13.15 16.14
CA ASN A 103 -5.97 13.92 16.81
C ASN A 103 -6.52 13.13 18.01
N PRO A 104 -5.94 13.27 19.22
CA PRO A 104 -6.33 12.48 20.38
C PRO A 104 -7.78 12.66 20.83
N ASP A 105 -8.46 13.74 20.42
CA ASP A 105 -9.85 14.07 20.79
C ASP A 105 -10.86 13.82 19.66
N THR A 106 -10.44 13.15 18.58
CA THR A 106 -11.31 12.83 17.44
C THR A 106 -12.57 12.04 17.85
N ASP A 107 -13.67 12.30 17.18
CA ASP A 107 -14.89 11.48 17.23
C ASP A 107 -14.77 10.19 16.39
N ARG A 108 -13.72 10.08 15.57
CA ARG A 108 -13.47 8.95 14.66
C ARG A 108 -12.54 7.89 15.24
N ARG A 109 -12.54 7.71 16.56
CA ARG A 109 -11.68 6.71 17.23
C ARG A 109 -11.97 5.30 16.73
N GLY A 110 -10.89 4.57 16.45
CA GLY A 110 -10.86 3.24 15.87
C GLY A 110 -11.48 3.17 14.49
N ILE A 111 -11.49 4.28 13.74
CA ILE A 111 -11.81 4.30 12.31
C ILE A 111 -10.51 4.43 11.53
N ALA A 112 -10.32 3.55 10.54
CA ALA A 112 -9.26 3.66 9.55
C ALA A 112 -9.87 4.06 8.20
N GLU A 113 -9.30 5.08 7.59
CA GLU A 113 -9.55 5.49 6.21
C GLU A 113 -8.62 4.68 5.30
N ILE A 114 -9.22 3.87 4.43
CA ILE A 114 -8.55 3.15 3.35
C ILE A 114 -8.75 3.95 2.07
N ILE A 115 -7.75 4.77 1.73
CA ILE A 115 -7.82 5.76 0.67
C ILE A 115 -7.27 5.15 -0.61
N VAL A 116 -8.14 4.81 -1.56
CA VAL A 116 -7.73 4.36 -2.90
C VAL A 116 -7.36 5.59 -3.73
N ALA A 117 -6.11 6.04 -3.60
CA ALA A 117 -5.62 7.28 -4.21
C ALA A 117 -5.33 7.15 -5.71
N LYS A 118 -5.12 5.92 -6.21
CA LYS A 118 -4.97 5.63 -7.63
C LYS A 118 -5.66 4.30 -7.93
N HIS A 119 -6.38 4.24 -9.05
CA HIS A 119 -6.89 3.00 -9.60
C HIS A 119 -6.90 3.06 -11.13
N ARG A 120 -6.07 2.26 -11.81
CA ARG A 120 -5.89 2.33 -13.28
C ARG A 120 -7.17 1.95 -14.06
N ASN A 121 -7.97 1.05 -13.52
CA ASN A 121 -9.13 0.44 -14.21
C ASN A 121 -10.46 0.63 -13.46
N GLY A 122 -10.66 1.73 -12.74
CA GLY A 122 -11.77 1.87 -11.78
C GLY A 122 -11.68 3.14 -10.95
N PRO A 123 -12.67 3.39 -10.07
CA PRO A 123 -12.74 4.64 -9.32
C PRO A 123 -11.73 4.69 -8.16
N THR A 124 -11.36 5.91 -7.80
CA THR A 124 -10.73 6.25 -6.52
C THR A 124 -11.81 6.57 -5.50
N ASP A 125 -11.69 6.10 -4.28
CA ASP A 125 -12.60 6.44 -3.18
C ASP A 125 -11.91 6.19 -1.82
N THR A 126 -12.51 6.69 -0.74
CA THR A 126 -12.09 6.40 0.63
C THR A 126 -13.10 5.47 1.30
N VAL A 127 -12.65 4.25 1.58
CA VAL A 127 -13.44 3.26 2.33
C VAL A 127 -13.11 3.40 3.81
N HIS A 128 -14.13 3.50 4.63
CA HIS A 128 -13.97 3.58 6.08
C HIS A 128 -14.14 2.18 6.69
N LEU A 129 -13.18 1.77 7.50
CA LEU A 129 -13.21 0.49 8.22
C LEU A 129 -13.05 0.70 9.72
N ARG A 130 -13.64 -0.20 10.51
CA ARG A 130 -13.37 -0.30 11.94
C ARG A 130 -11.98 -0.91 12.13
N PHE A 131 -11.14 -0.27 12.94
CA PHE A 131 -9.84 -0.78 13.33
C PHE A 131 -9.79 -1.13 14.82
N PHE A 132 -9.42 -2.37 15.13
CA PHE A 132 -9.22 -2.87 16.48
C PHE A 132 -7.72 -2.91 16.80
N ASP A 133 -7.23 -1.87 17.47
CA ASP A 133 -5.80 -1.65 17.76
C ASP A 133 -5.15 -2.83 18.50
N ARG A 134 -5.86 -3.40 19.49
CA ARG A 134 -5.37 -4.55 20.28
C ARG A 134 -5.08 -5.81 19.48
N THR A 135 -5.72 -5.98 18.33
CA THR A 135 -5.60 -7.20 17.51
C THR A 135 -5.16 -6.92 16.08
N ALA A 136 -4.80 -5.67 15.76
CA ALA A 136 -4.51 -5.21 14.40
C ALA A 136 -5.54 -5.68 13.35
N ARG A 137 -6.83 -5.67 13.71
CA ARG A 137 -7.91 -6.22 12.88
C ARG A 137 -8.73 -5.11 12.26
N PHE A 138 -9.04 -5.25 10.97
CA PHE A 138 -10.02 -4.43 10.27
C PHE A 138 -11.36 -5.18 10.19
N ALA A 139 -12.46 -4.44 10.29
CA ALA A 139 -13.81 -4.95 10.05
C ALA A 139 -14.63 -3.91 9.31
N ASP A 140 -15.69 -4.36 8.65
CA ASP A 140 -16.65 -3.46 8.02
C ASP A 140 -17.24 -2.52 9.07
N LEU A 141 -17.42 -1.26 8.69
CA LEU A 141 -18.26 -0.38 9.48
C LEU A 141 -19.70 -0.77 9.19
N GLU A 142 -20.29 -1.53 10.12
CA GLU A 142 -21.73 -1.56 10.23
C GLU A 142 -22.19 -0.14 10.55
N LEU A 143 -22.59 0.60 9.51
CA LEU A 143 -23.49 1.73 9.69
C LEU A 143 -24.67 1.18 10.46
N TYR A 144 -24.93 1.72 11.64
CA TYR A 144 -26.10 1.38 12.44
C TYR A 144 -27.33 1.43 11.53
N ARG A 145 -27.83 0.26 11.12
CA ARG A 145 -29.17 0.16 10.53
C ARG A 145 -30.09 0.35 11.71
N GLU A 146 -30.83 1.45 11.73
CA GLU A 146 -31.94 1.57 12.67
C GLU A 146 -32.78 0.29 12.57
N PRO A 147 -33.05 -0.39 13.70
CA PRO A 147 -33.90 -1.57 13.66
C PRO A 147 -35.32 -1.15 13.26
N GLY A 148 -35.66 -1.28 11.97
CA GLY A 148 -36.99 -0.93 11.46
C GLY A 148 -37.13 -0.48 9.99
N THR A 149 -36.07 -0.54 9.15
CA THR A 149 -36.21 -0.32 7.69
C THR A 149 -35.72 -1.52 6.89
#